data_AF-A0A378IDH1-F1
#
_entry.id   AF-A0A378IDH1-F1
#
_cell.length_a   1.000
_cell.length_b   1.000
_cell.length_c   1.000
_cell.angle_alpha   90.00
_cell.angle_beta   90.00
_cell.angle_gamma   90.00
#
_symmetry.space_group_name_H-M   'P 1'
#
loop_
_entity.id
_entity.type
_entity.pdbx_description
1 polymer ?
#
loop_
_entity_poly.entity_id
_entity_poly.type
_entity_poly.pdbx_seq_one_letter_code
_entity_poly.pdbx_strand_id
1 'polypeptide(L)'
;MSKYLTTVELQKESMKFSAGHTTIFSATEREPLHGHMYGVYLALTTWVEDNGMTFDYRYYKHRVHHLCRFLNQTFLMPQYSPFLEFSEDEEYYYFVFNKKKIPFLKEDVTLMPLTNITVEELSRWFVEELIKEKEELDKHRIEKVVVKVFSAPGQSASHQWQRHAKASQ
;
A
#
# COMPACT_ATOMS: atom_id res chain seq x y z
N MET A 1 25.92 -2.89 26.35
CA MET A 1 24.49 -3.28 26.51
C MET A 1 24.21 -4.31 25.44
N SER A 2 23.41 -5.34 25.71
CA SER A 2 23.10 -6.36 24.69
C SER A 2 22.21 -5.78 23.60
N LYS A 3 22.49 -6.13 22.35
CA LYS A 3 21.62 -5.92 21.19
C LYS A 3 20.16 -6.32 21.49
N TYR A 4 19.20 -5.48 21.12
CA TYR A 4 17.77 -5.72 21.39
C TYR A 4 16.88 -5.23 20.24
N LEU A 5 15.65 -5.73 20.18
CA LEU A 5 14.67 -5.32 19.17
C LEU A 5 13.92 -4.07 19.60
N THR A 6 13.68 -3.18 18.64
CA THR A 6 12.82 -2.01 18.81
C THR A 6 11.92 -1.85 17.59
N THR A 7 10.82 -1.12 17.74
CA THR A 7 9.94 -0.75 16.63
C THR A 7 9.94 0.76 16.44
N VAL A 8 10.30 1.21 15.25
CA VAL A 8 10.18 2.62 14.84
C VAL A 8 8.84 2.80 14.14
N GLU A 9 8.02 3.72 14.67
CA GLU A 9 6.69 4.04 14.14
C GLU A 9 6.69 5.40 13.44
N LEU A 10 6.16 5.44 12.23
CA LEU A 10 6.08 6.62 11.38
C LEU A 10 4.63 6.84 10.94
N GLN A 11 4.07 7.96 11.38
CA GLN A 11 2.77 8.46 10.93
C GLN A 11 2.87 9.98 10.85
N LYS A 12 3.52 10.45 9.79
CA LYS A 12 3.63 11.89 9.54
C LYS A 12 2.43 12.34 8.73
N GLU A 13 2.02 13.60 8.94
CA GLU A 13 0.93 14.20 8.17
C GLU A 13 1.17 14.16 6.65
N SER A 14 2.44 14.15 6.23
CA SER A 14 2.85 14.03 4.82
C SER A 14 2.75 12.62 4.24
N MET A 15 2.49 11.60 5.06
CA MET A 15 2.29 10.22 4.62
C MET A 15 0.80 10.01 4.29
N LYS A 16 0.34 10.73 3.26
CA LYS A 16 -1.04 10.74 2.79
C LYS A 16 -1.11 10.85 1.27
N PHE A 17 -2.23 10.42 0.70
CA PHE A 17 -2.56 10.61 -0.72
C PHE A 17 -4.07 10.77 -0.89
N SER A 18 -4.51 11.59 -1.85
CA SER A 18 -5.92 11.76 -2.17
C SER A 18 -6.24 10.99 -3.44
N ALA A 19 -7.19 10.06 -3.40
CA ALA A 19 -7.56 9.27 -4.57
C ALA A 19 -9.05 8.93 -4.60
N GLY A 20 -9.58 8.78 -5.82
CA GLY A 20 -10.91 8.23 -6.05
C GLY A 20 -10.87 6.70 -6.14
N HIS A 21 -11.98 6.03 -5.81
CA HIS A 21 -12.14 4.59 -6.02
C HIS A 21 -13.61 4.17 -6.04
N THR A 22 -13.84 2.88 -6.26
CA THR A 22 -15.09 2.18 -6.00
C THR A 22 -14.77 0.79 -5.46
N THR A 23 -15.37 0.40 -4.34
CA THR A 23 -15.26 -0.97 -3.83
C THR A 23 -16.29 -1.86 -4.51
N ILE A 24 -15.85 -3.01 -5.01
CA ILE A 24 -16.73 -3.99 -5.66
C ILE A 24 -17.03 -5.13 -4.69
N PHE A 25 -18.29 -5.30 -4.27
CA PHE A 25 -18.68 -6.31 -3.28
C PHE A 25 -19.06 -7.65 -3.91
N SER A 26 -19.67 -7.62 -5.09
CA SER A 26 -20.13 -8.81 -5.82
C SER A 26 -20.25 -8.51 -7.31
N ALA A 27 -20.70 -9.51 -8.09
CA ALA A 27 -20.98 -9.34 -9.52
C ALA A 27 -22.06 -8.27 -9.84
N THR A 28 -22.87 -7.87 -8.84
CA THR A 28 -24.00 -6.94 -9.04
C THR A 28 -24.00 -5.73 -8.11
N GLU A 29 -23.18 -5.73 -7.06
CA GLU A 29 -23.12 -4.68 -6.05
C GLU A 29 -21.71 -4.06 -5.93
N ARG A 30 -21.66 -2.73 -5.97
CA ARG A 30 -20.46 -1.92 -5.74
C ARG A 30 -20.84 -0.58 -5.12
N GLU A 31 -19.89 0.09 -4.48
CA GLU A 31 -20.06 1.48 -4.07
C GLU A 31 -20.15 2.41 -5.29
N PRO A 32 -20.87 3.54 -5.22
CA PRO A 32 -20.68 4.64 -6.17
C PRO A 32 -19.21 5.08 -6.23
N LEU A 33 -18.84 5.74 -7.34
CA LEU A 33 -17.52 6.38 -7.42
C LEU A 33 -17.45 7.49 -6.36
N HIS A 34 -16.39 7.50 -5.57
CA HIS A 34 -16.12 8.51 -4.55
C HIS A 34 -14.61 8.56 -4.30
N GLY A 35 -14.15 9.19 -3.23
CA GLY A 35 -12.73 9.22 -2.89
C GLY A 35 -12.45 9.54 -1.44
N HIS A 36 -11.18 9.39 -1.07
CA HIS A 36 -10.67 9.61 0.29
C HIS A 36 -9.37 10.38 0.28
N MET A 37 -9.08 11.02 1.41
CA MET A 37 -7.72 11.39 1.78
C MET A 37 -7.14 10.25 2.61
N TYR A 38 -6.43 9.35 1.96
CA TYR A 38 -5.84 8.19 2.60
C TYR A 38 -4.63 8.57 3.45
N GLY A 39 -4.53 7.99 4.64
CA GLY A 39 -3.35 8.08 5.50
C GLY A 39 -2.55 6.79 5.50
N VAL A 40 -1.23 6.88 5.64
CA VAL A 40 -0.33 5.72 5.72
C VAL A 40 0.49 5.79 7.00
N TYR A 41 0.45 4.69 7.76
CA TYR A 41 1.31 4.45 8.90
C TYR A 41 2.27 3.31 8.57
N LEU A 42 3.52 3.44 9.02
CA LEU A 42 4.55 2.42 8.89
C LEU A 42 5.16 2.12 10.26
N ALA A 43 5.28 0.84 10.61
CA ALA A 43 6.11 0.38 11.71
C ALA A 43 7.17 -0.61 11.23
N LEU A 44 8.40 -0.40 11.73
CA LEU A 44 9.57 -1.20 11.38
C LEU A 44 10.19 -1.75 12.65
N THR A 45 10.13 -3.07 12.84
CA THR A 45 10.87 -3.73 13.91
C THR A 45 12.27 -4.08 13.41
N THR A 46 13.29 -3.66 14.15
CA THR A 46 14.71 -3.79 13.79
C THR A 46 15.56 -3.89 15.05
N TRP A 47 16.83 -4.22 14.89
CA TRP A 47 17.78 -4.29 15.98
C TRP A 47 18.47 -2.95 16.28
N VAL A 48 18.62 -2.67 17.57
CA VAL A 48 19.52 -1.63 18.11
C VAL A 48 20.84 -2.30 18.46
N GLU A 49 21.93 -1.80 17.88
CA GLU A 49 23.28 -2.31 18.11
C GLU A 49 23.87 -1.73 19.41
N ASP A 50 25.08 -2.19 19.77
CA ASP A 50 25.74 -1.83 21.04
C ASP A 50 26.00 -0.33 21.20
N ASN A 51 26.06 0.42 20.08
CA ASN A 51 26.18 1.87 20.06
C ASN A 51 24.85 2.60 20.33
N GLY A 52 23.77 1.88 20.64
CA GLY A 52 22.45 2.45 20.90
C GLY A 52 21.72 2.93 19.66
N MET A 53 22.22 2.60 18.46
CA MET A 53 21.63 3.03 17.19
C MET A 53 21.05 1.85 16.41
N THR A 54 19.98 2.13 15.68
CA THR A 54 19.54 1.31 14.56
C THR A 54 19.98 1.95 13.24
N PHE A 55 19.26 1.74 12.14
CA PHE A 55 19.52 2.35 10.84
C PHE A 55 18.78 3.70 10.67
N ASP A 56 19.10 4.42 9.59
CA ASP A 56 18.39 5.65 9.22
C ASP A 56 17.01 5.35 8.62
N TYR A 57 15.97 5.41 9.44
CA TYR A 57 14.58 5.18 9.04
C TYR A 57 14.07 6.18 7.98
N ARG A 58 14.79 7.28 7.70
CA ARG A 58 14.42 8.21 6.62
C ARG A 58 14.37 7.51 5.27
N TYR A 59 15.18 6.46 5.06
CA TYR A 59 15.10 5.63 3.86
C TYR A 59 13.68 5.12 3.60
N TYR A 60 13.05 4.41 4.55
CA TYR A 60 11.68 3.90 4.37
C TYR A 60 10.63 5.01 4.37
N LYS A 61 10.85 6.10 5.13
CA LYS A 61 9.99 7.29 5.07
C LYS A 61 9.93 7.85 3.64
N HIS A 62 11.08 7.95 2.95
CA HIS A 62 11.13 8.44 1.57
C HIS A 62 10.43 7.48 0.60
N ARG A 63 10.56 6.17 0.81
CA ARG A 63 9.86 5.14 0.02
C ARG A 63 8.35 5.25 0.19
N VAL A 64 7.84 5.36 1.41
CA VAL A 64 6.40 5.58 1.63
C VAL A 64 5.92 6.86 0.96
N HIS A 65 6.65 7.97 1.07
CA HIS A 65 6.27 9.20 0.37
C HIS A 65 6.27 9.05 -1.16
N HIS A 66 7.19 8.27 -1.73
CA HIS A 66 7.19 7.99 -3.16
C HIS A 66 5.94 7.20 -3.58
N LEU A 67 5.58 6.15 -2.84
CA LEU A 67 4.37 5.38 -3.09
C LEU A 67 3.10 6.23 -2.90
N CYS A 68 3.03 7.07 -1.87
CA CYS A 68 1.92 8.01 -1.70
C CYS A 68 1.80 8.97 -2.89
N ARG A 69 2.92 9.52 -3.40
CA ARG A 69 2.89 10.40 -4.58
C ARG A 69 2.39 9.68 -5.83
N PHE A 70 2.78 8.42 -6.01
CA PHE A 70 2.29 7.59 -7.12
C PHE A 70 0.77 7.37 -7.07
N LEU A 71 0.19 7.26 -5.87
CA LEU A 71 -1.26 7.10 -5.67
C LEU A 71 -2.03 8.41 -5.52
N ASN A 72 -1.38 9.57 -5.63
CA ASN A 72 -2.01 10.85 -5.34
C ASN A 72 -2.64 11.46 -6.59
N GLN A 73 -3.84 12.02 -6.43
CA GLN A 73 -4.61 12.72 -7.47
C GLN A 73 -4.91 11.85 -8.70
N THR A 74 -5.43 10.64 -8.44
CA THR A 74 -5.83 9.68 -9.46
C THR A 74 -7.06 8.89 -9.01
N PHE A 75 -7.71 8.18 -9.93
CA PHE A 75 -8.73 7.20 -9.62
C PHE A 75 -8.12 5.79 -9.63
N LEU A 76 -8.18 5.10 -8.49
CA LEU A 76 -7.63 3.75 -8.36
C LEU A 76 -8.64 2.73 -8.88
N MET A 77 -8.17 1.84 -9.76
CA MET A 77 -8.98 0.73 -10.28
C MET A 77 -8.25 -0.61 -10.11
N PRO A 78 -8.95 -1.68 -9.68
CA PRO A 78 -8.33 -2.99 -9.50
C PRO A 78 -8.17 -3.70 -10.85
N GLN A 79 -6.96 -4.17 -11.14
CA GLN A 79 -6.65 -4.90 -12.37
C GLN A 79 -7.15 -6.35 -12.33
N TYR A 80 -7.28 -6.95 -11.15
CA TYR A 80 -7.54 -8.39 -10.98
C TYR A 80 -8.90 -8.69 -10.34
N SER A 81 -9.84 -7.75 -10.39
CA SER A 81 -11.16 -7.99 -9.81
C SER A 81 -11.91 -9.10 -10.57
N PRO A 82 -12.48 -10.11 -9.89
CA PRO A 82 -13.25 -11.17 -10.55
C PRO A 82 -14.61 -10.68 -11.07
N PHE A 83 -15.02 -9.45 -10.72
CA PHE A 83 -16.33 -8.89 -11.04
C PHE A 83 -16.25 -7.69 -11.99
N LEU A 84 -15.05 -7.37 -12.48
CA LEU A 84 -14.80 -6.21 -13.34
C LEU A 84 -14.06 -6.66 -14.60
N GLU A 85 -14.69 -6.46 -15.75
CA GLU A 85 -13.99 -6.63 -17.02
C GLU A 85 -13.19 -5.36 -17.33
N PHE A 86 -11.99 -5.52 -17.87
CA PHE A 86 -11.08 -4.44 -18.23
C PHE A 86 -10.70 -4.55 -19.71
N SER A 87 -10.72 -3.43 -20.41
CA SER A 87 -10.20 -3.27 -21.77
C SER A 87 -9.70 -1.84 -21.98
N GLU A 88 -8.95 -1.60 -23.04
CA GLU A 88 -8.39 -0.29 -23.35
C GLU A 88 -8.33 -0.05 -24.86
N ASP A 89 -8.28 1.23 -25.24
CA ASP A 89 -7.84 1.65 -26.58
C ASP A 89 -6.60 2.56 -26.45
N GLU A 90 -6.35 3.47 -27.40
CA GLU A 90 -5.20 4.38 -27.32
C GLU A 90 -5.32 5.39 -26.18
N GLU A 91 -6.52 5.89 -25.88
CA GLU A 91 -6.76 7.05 -25.02
C GLU A 91 -7.49 6.70 -23.71
N TYR A 92 -8.31 5.64 -23.73
CA TYR A 92 -9.22 5.30 -22.63
C TYR A 92 -8.97 3.93 -22.03
N TYR A 93 -9.21 3.84 -20.73
CA TYR A 93 -9.54 2.60 -20.04
C TYR A 93 -11.04 2.42 -19.94
N TYR A 94 -11.48 1.18 -20.12
CA TYR A 94 -12.88 0.78 -20.07
C TYR A 94 -13.08 -0.32 -19.04
N PHE A 95 -13.88 -0.02 -18.03
CA PHE A 95 -14.29 -0.98 -17.02
C PHE A 95 -15.76 -1.33 -17.22
N VAL A 96 -16.08 -2.63 -17.30
CA VAL A 96 -17.48 -3.08 -17.39
C VAL A 96 -17.84 -3.80 -16.09
N PHE A 97 -18.77 -3.21 -15.36
CA PHE A 97 -19.33 -3.76 -14.13
C PHE A 97 -20.82 -4.02 -14.32
N ASN A 98 -21.27 -5.25 -14.16
CA ASN A 98 -22.68 -5.62 -14.27
C ASN A 98 -23.34 -5.02 -15.54
N LYS A 99 -22.71 -5.25 -16.70
CA LYS A 99 -23.12 -4.75 -18.03
C LYS A 99 -23.11 -3.22 -18.20
N LYS A 100 -22.62 -2.46 -17.22
CA LYS A 100 -22.46 -1.00 -17.30
C LYS A 100 -20.99 -0.65 -17.53
N LYS A 101 -20.74 0.06 -18.63
CA LYS A 101 -19.41 0.52 -19.03
C LYS A 101 -19.09 1.86 -18.34
N ILE A 102 -17.87 1.98 -17.81
CA ILE A 102 -17.34 3.19 -17.17
C ILE A 102 -16.00 3.52 -17.87
N PRO A 103 -15.98 4.54 -18.74
CA PRO A 103 -14.74 4.99 -19.38
C PRO A 103 -13.97 5.96 -18.48
N PHE A 104 -12.64 5.91 -18.55
CA PHE A 104 -11.74 6.89 -17.95
C PHE A 104 -10.59 7.18 -18.93
N LEU A 105 -10.08 8.42 -18.93
CA LEU A 105 -8.80 8.72 -19.58
C LEU A 105 -7.69 7.92 -18.89
N LYS A 106 -6.71 7.44 -19.65
CA LYS A 106 -5.59 6.68 -19.07
C LYS A 106 -4.79 7.48 -18.04
N GLU A 107 -4.67 8.79 -18.22
CA GLU A 107 -3.94 9.68 -17.30
C GLU A 107 -4.64 9.89 -15.96
N ASP A 108 -5.96 9.69 -15.89
CA ASP A 108 -6.76 9.88 -14.68
C ASP A 108 -6.83 8.63 -13.79
N VAL A 109 -6.35 7.48 -14.27
CA VAL A 109 -6.49 6.19 -13.59
C VAL A 109 -5.16 5.52 -13.34
N THR A 110 -4.95 5.12 -12.08
CA THR A 110 -3.90 4.19 -11.71
C THR A 110 -4.49 2.78 -11.58
N LEU A 111 -4.11 1.91 -12.52
CA LEU A 111 -4.40 0.48 -12.43
C LEU A 111 -3.54 -0.16 -11.35
N MET A 112 -4.20 -0.66 -10.31
CA MET A 112 -3.54 -1.33 -9.21
C MET A 112 -3.51 -2.84 -9.45
N PRO A 113 -2.39 -3.53 -9.18
CA PRO A 113 -2.28 -4.99 -9.30
C PRO A 113 -3.00 -5.70 -8.14
N LEU A 114 -4.27 -5.36 -7.93
CA LEU A 114 -5.13 -5.73 -6.82
C LEU A 114 -6.45 -6.27 -7.33
N THR A 115 -7.11 -7.06 -6.49
CA THR A 115 -8.44 -7.63 -6.72
C THR A 115 -9.54 -6.61 -6.43
N ASN A 116 -9.29 -5.67 -5.51
CA ASN A 116 -10.20 -4.62 -5.13
C ASN A 116 -9.43 -3.41 -4.56
N ILE A 117 -10.05 -2.23 -4.56
CA ILE A 117 -9.46 -1.05 -3.91
C ILE A 117 -10.07 -0.91 -2.52
N THR A 118 -9.45 -1.59 -1.57
CA THR A 118 -9.80 -1.50 -0.14
C THR A 118 -8.55 -1.18 0.69
N VAL A 119 -8.74 -0.73 1.92
CA VAL A 119 -7.63 -0.42 2.82
C VAL A 119 -6.80 -1.67 3.17
N GLU A 120 -7.41 -2.86 3.17
CA GLU A 120 -6.75 -4.15 3.37
C GLU A 120 -5.78 -4.45 2.21
N GLU A 121 -6.26 -4.42 0.98
CA GLU A 121 -5.46 -4.70 -0.22
C GLU A 121 -4.37 -3.65 -0.43
N LEU A 122 -4.69 -2.37 -0.21
CA LEU A 122 -3.69 -1.30 -0.26
C LEU A 122 -2.61 -1.50 0.80
N SER A 123 -2.96 -1.85 2.03
CA SER A 123 -1.95 -2.10 3.08
C SER A 123 -1.02 -3.25 2.73
N ARG A 124 -1.55 -4.32 2.09
CA ARG A 124 -0.74 -5.43 1.56
C ARG A 124 0.19 -4.97 0.45
N TRP A 125 -0.33 -4.22 -0.52
CA TRP A 125 0.47 -3.66 -1.61
C TRP A 125 1.63 -2.81 -1.10
N PHE A 126 1.38 -1.89 -0.16
CA PHE A 126 2.44 -1.08 0.44
C PHE A 126 3.52 -1.95 1.12
N VAL A 127 3.14 -2.99 1.86
CA VAL A 127 4.11 -3.92 2.45
C VAL A 127 4.93 -4.59 1.36
N GLU A 128 4.27 -5.16 0.33
CA GLU A 128 4.93 -5.84 -0.78
C GLU A 128 5.93 -4.92 -1.48
N GLU A 129 5.55 -3.68 -1.78
CA GLU A 129 6.45 -2.66 -2.34
C GLU A 129 7.66 -2.41 -1.43
N LEU A 130 7.44 -2.19 -0.13
CA LEU A 130 8.51 -1.87 0.82
C LEU A 130 9.50 -3.01 1.04
N ILE A 131 9.09 -4.27 0.84
CA ILE A 131 9.94 -5.46 1.04
C ILE A 131 10.60 -6.00 -0.24
N LYS A 132 10.37 -5.37 -1.41
CA LYS A 132 10.95 -5.83 -2.70
C LYS A 132 12.47 -5.98 -2.66
N GLU A 133 13.16 -5.02 -2.04
CA GLU A 133 14.62 -4.95 -1.97
C GLU A 133 15.12 -5.69 -0.72
N LYS A 134 15.37 -7.01 -0.83
CA LYS A 134 15.80 -7.85 0.29
C LYS A 134 17.14 -7.41 0.89
N GLU A 135 18.05 -6.93 0.05
CA GLU A 135 19.37 -6.44 0.44
C GLU A 135 19.24 -5.25 1.41
N GLU A 136 18.28 -4.35 1.18
CA GLU A 136 18.03 -3.21 2.07
C GLU A 136 17.34 -3.66 3.37
N LEU A 137 16.46 -4.67 3.33
CA LEU A 137 15.91 -5.27 4.57
C LEU A 137 17.03 -5.86 5.44
N ASP A 138 18.00 -6.54 4.83
CA ASP A 138 19.12 -7.17 5.52
C ASP A 138 20.09 -6.14 6.08
N LYS A 139 20.48 -5.16 5.27
CA LYS A 139 21.33 -4.01 5.65
C LYS A 139 20.73 -3.24 6.83
N HIS A 140 19.42 -3.01 6.81
CA HIS A 140 18.68 -2.32 7.87
C HIS A 140 18.20 -3.24 8.99
N ARG A 141 18.51 -4.54 8.92
CA ARG A 141 18.19 -5.55 9.94
C ARG A 141 16.71 -5.56 10.32
N ILE A 142 15.85 -5.39 9.32
CA ILE A 142 14.39 -5.36 9.52
C ILE A 142 13.89 -6.77 9.81
N GLU A 143 13.22 -6.94 10.93
CA GLU A 143 12.58 -8.20 11.35
C GLU A 143 11.08 -8.22 11.06
N LYS A 144 10.44 -7.04 11.06
CA LYS A 144 9.00 -6.92 10.80
C LYS A 144 8.69 -5.58 10.15
N VAL A 145 7.79 -5.60 9.18
CA VAL A 145 7.18 -4.41 8.56
C VAL A 145 5.68 -4.50 8.79
N VAL A 146 5.07 -3.43 9.31
CA VAL A 146 3.61 -3.28 9.38
C VAL A 146 3.23 -2.00 8.68
N VAL A 147 2.29 -2.09 7.74
CA VAL A 147 1.66 -0.90 7.15
C VAL A 147 0.20 -0.88 7.53
N LYS A 148 -0.31 0.30 7.91
CA LYS A 148 -1.74 0.58 8.00
C LYS A 148 -2.11 1.62 6.95
N VAL A 149 -3.24 1.42 6.30
CA VAL A 149 -3.86 2.39 5.39
C VAL A 149 -5.19 2.83 5.99
N PHE A 150 -5.38 4.14 6.10
CA PHE A 150 -6.56 4.77 6.66
C PHE A 150 -7.39 5.36 5.53
N SER A 151 -8.69 5.09 5.48
CA SER A 151 -9.64 5.79 4.58
C SER A 151 -10.21 7.04 5.24
N ALA A 152 -10.22 7.09 6.57
CA ALA A 152 -10.63 8.22 7.39
C ALA A 152 -9.93 8.16 8.76
N PRO A 153 -9.89 9.27 9.54
CA PRO A 153 -9.37 9.23 10.90
C PRO A 153 -10.08 8.16 11.75
N GLY A 154 -9.30 7.28 12.38
CA GLY A 154 -9.83 6.20 13.22
C GLY A 154 -10.28 4.94 12.48
N GLN A 155 -10.30 4.93 11.14
CA GLN A 155 -10.67 3.76 10.33
C GLN A 155 -9.48 3.33 9.44
N SER A 156 -8.96 2.12 9.67
CA SER A 156 -7.85 1.56 8.90
C SER A 156 -7.87 0.04 8.88
N ALA A 157 -7.16 -0.52 7.90
CA ALA A 157 -6.73 -1.90 7.93
C ALA A 157 -5.20 -1.98 7.86
N SER A 158 -4.65 -3.15 8.17
CA SER A 158 -3.21 -3.37 8.23
C SER A 158 -2.79 -4.68 7.59
N HIS A 159 -1.61 -4.68 7.00
CA HIS A 159 -0.90 -5.89 6.61
C HIS A 159 0.50 -5.88 7.23
N GLN A 160 1.08 -7.08 7.38
CA GLN A 160 2.42 -7.22 7.93
C GLN A 160 3.24 -8.26 7.18
N TRP A 161 4.53 -7.96 7.07
CA TRP A 161 5.56 -8.92 6.72
C TRP A 161 6.44 -9.17 7.95
N GLN A 162 6.84 -10.43 8.15
CA GLN A 162 7.78 -10.81 9.18
C GLN A 162 8.90 -11.65 8.55
N ARG A 163 10.14 -11.37 8.97
CA ARG A 163 11.29 -12.16 8.55
C ARG A 163 11.09 -13.60 8.99
N HIS A 164 11.06 -14.52 8.03
CA HIS A 164 11.10 -15.94 8.35
C HIS A 164 12.49 -16.26 8.90
N ALA A 165 12.54 -16.97 10.03
CA ALA A 165 13.79 -17.52 10.53
C ALA A 165 14.43 -18.34 9.40
N LYS A 166 15.73 -18.12 9.12
CA LYS A 166 16.46 -19.07 8.29
C LYS A 166 16.31 -20.42 8.97
N ALA A 167 15.71 -21.40 8.29
CA ALA A 167 15.78 -22.78 8.74
C ALA A 167 17.27 -23.09 8.91
N SER A 168 17.68 -23.39 10.15
CA SER A 168 19.02 -23.87 10.43
C SER A 168 19.23 -25.11 9.56
N GLN A 169 20.13 -25.02 8.58
CA GLN A 169 20.75 -26.21 7.98
C GLN A 169 21.87 -26.69 8.91
#